data_AF-A0A2V5NPG8-F1
#
_entry.id   AF-A0A2V5NPG8-F1
#
_cell.length_a   1.000
_cell.length_b   1.000
_cell.length_c   1.000
_cell.angle_alpha   90.00
_cell.angle_beta   90.00
_cell.angle_gamma   90.00
#
_symmetry.space_group_name_H-M   'P 1'
#
loop_
_entity.id
_entity.type
_entity.pdbx_description
1 polymer ?
#
loop_
_entity_poly.entity_id
_entity_poly.type
_entity_poly.pdbx_seq_one_letter_code
_entity_poly.pdbx_strand_id
1 'polypeptide(L)'
;MARLVDCRASGSLCWTFACVVRGVLDRDFGDHPALLAVAQAISANDQEAIRAAAKAVPDLQAPGRDGTTLLCWAVRETWQRPQLVDSVRTLLSLGADPNYTNGHRNSFAMGNAVHGSARLLQSMLDAGGNPNARDEFGRPIILMNWYLGYYPNDQRARLDLLLDYGAEINSAMPESESQSAGYSLLLYRTAMGLDHGEAYADALHLLERDADPNRVAPDGMDFPKMLVEHRKRFTTGRRAPVEFAPLWEWAQTHGILSQPK
;
A
#
# COMPACT_ATOMS: atom_id res chain seq x y z
N MET A 1 12.27 34.76 -13.83
CA MET A 1 11.93 35.28 -15.16
C MET A 1 13.11 35.01 -16.09
N ALA A 2 12.83 34.60 -17.34
CA ALA A 2 13.77 34.22 -18.41
C ALA A 2 14.38 32.80 -18.28
N ARG A 3 14.37 31.92 -19.30
CA ARG A 3 13.90 32.02 -20.69
C ARG A 3 13.62 30.59 -21.21
N LEU A 4 12.55 30.46 -21.97
CA LEU A 4 12.28 29.34 -22.87
C LEU A 4 13.45 29.17 -23.84
N VAL A 5 13.97 27.95 -23.95
CA VAL A 5 14.72 27.50 -25.12
C VAL A 5 13.82 26.50 -25.83
N ASP A 6 13.32 26.95 -26.97
CA ASP A 6 12.58 26.17 -27.95
C ASP A 6 13.54 25.16 -28.60
N CYS A 7 13.15 23.89 -28.64
CA CYS A 7 13.90 22.84 -29.31
C CYS A 7 12.94 21.88 -30.00
N ARG A 8 12.46 22.27 -31.17
CA ARG A 8 11.95 21.34 -32.18
C ARG A 8 13.04 21.06 -33.20
N ALA A 9 13.62 19.86 -33.15
CA ALA A 9 13.83 18.97 -34.29
C ALA A 9 14.75 17.80 -33.90
N SER A 10 14.34 16.58 -34.30
CA SER A 10 15.10 15.32 -34.30
C SER A 10 15.29 14.55 -32.96
N GLY A 11 14.36 13.62 -32.70
CA GLY A 11 14.72 12.20 -32.57
C GLY A 11 15.49 11.68 -31.34
N SER A 12 15.49 12.34 -30.19
CA SER A 12 16.15 11.77 -28.98
C SER A 12 15.46 12.17 -27.68
N LEU A 13 14.38 11.46 -27.33
CA LEU A 13 13.71 11.58 -26.02
C LEU A 13 13.85 10.31 -25.15
N CYS A 14 14.64 9.32 -25.58
CA CYS A 14 14.79 8.04 -24.87
C CYS A 14 15.97 8.00 -23.88
N TRP A 15 16.90 8.96 -23.93
CA TRP A 15 18.19 8.83 -23.25
C TRP A 15 18.20 9.26 -21.77
N THR A 16 17.39 10.22 -21.35
CA THR A 16 17.40 10.72 -19.97
C THR A 16 16.85 9.70 -18.98
N PHE A 17 15.80 8.94 -19.34
CA PHE A 17 15.20 7.95 -18.45
C PHE A 17 16.07 6.68 -18.33
N ALA A 18 16.66 6.24 -19.45
CA ALA A 18 17.56 5.08 -19.47
C ALA A 18 18.83 5.30 -18.63
N CYS A 19 19.40 6.51 -18.62
CA CYS A 19 20.55 6.85 -17.78
C CYS A 19 20.21 6.86 -16.27
N VAL A 20 19.01 7.32 -15.89
CA VAL A 20 18.56 7.32 -14.49
C VAL A 20 18.31 5.89 -14.01
N VAL A 21 17.61 5.06 -14.79
CA VAL A 21 17.36 3.65 -14.44
C VAL A 21 18.67 2.86 -14.37
N ARG A 22 19.59 3.07 -15.32
CA ARG A 22 20.92 2.44 -15.29
C ARG A 22 21.74 2.86 -14.06
N GLY A 23 21.69 4.13 -13.67
CA GLY A 23 22.36 4.62 -12.46
C GLY A 23 21.77 4.07 -11.15
N VAL A 24 20.46 3.78 -11.11
CA VAL A 24 19.79 3.14 -9.96
C VAL A 24 20.10 1.64 -9.89
N LEU A 25 20.10 0.94 -11.03
CA LEU A 25 20.46 -0.48 -11.12
C LEU A 25 21.91 -0.74 -10.69
N ASP A 26 22.85 0.06 -11.20
CA ASP A 26 24.26 -0.05 -10.85
C ASP A 26 24.49 0.31 -9.37
N ARG A 27 23.65 1.17 -8.78
CA ARG A 27 23.71 1.47 -7.34
C ARG A 27 23.27 0.28 -6.48
N ASP A 28 22.14 -0.33 -6.79
CA ASP A 28 21.53 -1.35 -5.92
C ASP A 28 22.12 -2.74 -6.15
N PHE A 29 22.54 -3.07 -7.38
CA PHE A 29 23.00 -4.43 -7.74
C PHE A 29 24.37 -4.47 -8.42
N GLY A 30 25.07 -3.34 -8.60
CA GLY A 30 26.33 -3.25 -9.34
C GLY A 30 27.44 -4.19 -8.85
N ASP A 31 27.49 -4.45 -7.54
CA ASP A 31 28.48 -5.34 -6.92
C ASP A 31 28.09 -6.83 -7.03
N HIS A 32 26.90 -7.14 -7.57
CA HIS A 32 26.33 -8.49 -7.68
C HIS A 32 25.92 -8.78 -9.14
N PRO A 33 26.86 -9.21 -10.01
CA PRO A 33 26.60 -9.33 -11.45
C PRO A 33 25.39 -10.21 -11.82
N ALA A 34 25.15 -11.29 -11.09
CA ALA A 34 24.00 -12.16 -11.31
C ALA A 34 22.66 -11.47 -10.96
N LEU A 35 22.59 -10.74 -9.83
CA LEU A 35 21.40 -9.97 -9.48
C LEU A 35 21.19 -8.80 -10.44
N LEU A 36 22.27 -8.12 -10.84
CA LEU A 36 22.23 -7.03 -11.80
C LEU A 36 21.63 -7.47 -13.15
N ALA A 37 22.00 -8.64 -13.64
CA ALA A 37 21.45 -9.19 -14.89
C ALA A 37 19.92 -9.41 -14.80
N VAL A 38 19.43 -9.91 -13.66
CA VAL A 38 17.98 -10.06 -13.43
C VAL A 38 17.31 -8.69 -13.32
N ALA A 39 17.92 -7.75 -12.60
CA ALA A 39 17.38 -6.39 -12.44
C ALA A 39 17.29 -5.62 -13.78
N GLN A 40 18.28 -5.82 -14.67
CA GLN A 40 18.24 -5.29 -16.05
C GLN A 40 17.09 -5.91 -16.86
N ALA A 41 16.89 -7.23 -16.76
CA ALA A 41 15.79 -7.92 -17.45
C ALA A 41 14.40 -7.47 -16.95
N ILE A 42 14.24 -7.27 -15.63
CA ILE A 42 13.03 -6.67 -15.04
C ILE A 42 12.85 -5.24 -15.56
N SER A 43 13.91 -4.43 -15.62
CA SER A 43 13.84 -3.08 -16.20
C SER A 43 13.44 -3.09 -17.67
N ALA A 44 13.79 -4.12 -18.44
CA ALA A 44 13.33 -4.29 -19.81
C ALA A 44 11.88 -4.84 -19.90
N ASN A 45 11.30 -5.25 -18.77
CA ASN A 45 10.06 -6.02 -18.69
C ASN A 45 10.08 -7.29 -19.57
N ASP A 46 11.23 -7.97 -19.63
CA ASP A 46 11.43 -9.17 -20.47
C ASP A 46 11.37 -10.44 -19.60
N GLN A 47 10.24 -11.13 -19.63
CA GLN A 47 10.00 -12.30 -18.77
C GLN A 47 10.89 -13.49 -19.14
N GLU A 48 11.26 -13.65 -20.40
CA GLU A 48 12.16 -14.73 -20.83
C GLU A 48 13.59 -14.45 -20.34
N ALA A 49 14.06 -13.21 -20.48
CA ALA A 49 15.35 -12.80 -19.96
C ALA A 49 15.41 -12.89 -18.42
N ILE A 50 14.33 -12.56 -17.70
CA ILE A 50 14.25 -12.75 -16.24
C ILE A 50 14.46 -14.23 -15.90
N ARG A 51 13.71 -15.14 -16.54
CA ARG A 51 13.83 -16.59 -16.30
C ARG A 51 15.21 -17.12 -16.65
N ALA A 52 15.81 -16.62 -17.72
CA ALA A 52 17.15 -17.03 -18.14
C ALA A 52 18.22 -16.56 -17.15
N ALA A 53 18.21 -15.27 -16.78
CA ALA A 53 19.18 -14.68 -15.86
C ALA A 53 19.05 -15.26 -14.43
N ALA A 54 17.82 -15.54 -13.98
CA ALA A 54 17.57 -16.10 -12.65
C ALA A 54 18.24 -17.47 -12.43
N LYS A 55 18.53 -18.24 -13.49
CA LYS A 55 19.26 -19.52 -13.37
C LYS A 55 20.68 -19.35 -12.79
N ALA A 56 21.27 -18.16 -12.94
CA ALA A 56 22.57 -17.82 -12.40
C ALA A 56 22.50 -17.25 -10.96
N VAL A 57 21.30 -17.14 -10.37
CA VAL A 57 21.07 -16.61 -9.02
C VAL A 57 20.69 -17.78 -8.10
N PRO A 58 21.60 -18.26 -7.24
CA PRO A 58 21.32 -19.39 -6.35
C PRO A 58 20.22 -19.11 -5.31
N ASP A 59 20.07 -17.84 -4.92
CA ASP A 59 19.08 -17.37 -3.95
C ASP A 59 18.45 -16.06 -4.44
N LEU A 60 17.16 -16.11 -4.81
CA LEU A 60 16.41 -14.93 -5.27
C LEU A 60 16.12 -13.92 -4.15
N GLN A 61 16.31 -14.30 -2.88
CA GLN A 61 16.19 -13.43 -1.72
C GLN A 61 17.51 -12.74 -1.36
N ALA A 62 18.60 -13.05 -2.07
CA ALA A 62 19.89 -12.43 -1.84
C ALA A 62 19.80 -10.91 -1.95
N PRO A 63 20.31 -10.17 -0.95
CA PRO A 63 20.27 -8.72 -0.98
C PRO A 63 21.33 -8.16 -1.94
N GLY A 64 20.96 -7.12 -2.68
CA GLY A 64 21.90 -6.14 -3.20
C GLY A 64 22.32 -5.14 -2.11
N ARG A 65 22.78 -3.96 -2.53
CA ARG A 65 23.13 -2.85 -1.65
C ARG A 65 21.92 -2.39 -0.83
N ASP A 66 22.18 -1.94 0.39
CA ASP A 66 21.18 -1.46 1.37
C ASP A 66 20.07 -2.49 1.67
N GLY A 67 20.35 -3.78 1.49
CA GLY A 67 19.41 -4.86 1.75
C GLY A 67 18.34 -5.04 0.67
N THR A 68 18.47 -4.38 -0.49
CA THR A 68 17.45 -4.40 -1.54
C THR A 68 17.34 -5.76 -2.20
N THR A 69 16.15 -6.38 -2.20
CA THR A 69 15.90 -7.64 -2.92
C THR A 69 15.36 -7.38 -4.32
N LEU A 70 15.54 -8.34 -5.25
CA LEU A 70 15.00 -8.24 -6.61
C LEU A 70 13.47 -8.05 -6.61
N LEU A 71 12.76 -8.78 -5.74
CA LEU A 71 11.31 -8.67 -5.63
C LEU A 71 10.88 -7.30 -5.09
N CYS A 72 11.50 -6.81 -4.02
CA CYS A 72 11.13 -5.51 -3.45
C CYS A 72 11.43 -4.37 -4.43
N TRP A 73 12.56 -4.44 -5.15
CA TRP A 73 12.89 -3.47 -6.18
C TRP A 73 11.88 -3.51 -7.34
N ALA A 74 11.54 -4.71 -7.85
CA ALA A 74 10.53 -4.86 -8.91
C ALA A 74 9.16 -4.31 -8.49
N VAL A 75 8.71 -4.62 -7.27
CA VAL A 75 7.46 -4.10 -6.70
C VAL A 75 7.48 -2.56 -6.66
N ARG A 76 8.57 -1.95 -6.20
CA ARG A 76 8.67 -0.48 -6.09
C ARG A 76 8.66 0.20 -7.46
N GLU A 77 9.30 -0.40 -8.46
CA GLU A 77 9.28 0.12 -9.83
C GLU A 77 7.86 0.15 -10.42
N THR A 78 6.97 -0.77 -10.00
CA THR A 78 5.58 -0.78 -10.48
C THR A 78 4.78 0.45 -10.06
N TRP A 79 5.22 1.22 -9.06
CA TRP A 79 4.54 2.45 -8.63
C TRP A 79 4.48 3.50 -9.74
N GLN A 80 5.48 3.50 -10.64
CA GLN A 80 5.53 4.38 -11.81
C GLN A 80 5.40 3.61 -13.13
N ARG A 81 5.53 2.28 -13.09
CA ARG A 81 5.60 1.41 -14.27
C ARG A 81 4.66 0.21 -14.12
N PRO A 82 3.34 0.39 -14.20
CA PRO A 82 2.35 -0.66 -13.93
C PRO A 82 2.49 -1.92 -14.79
N GLN A 83 3.12 -1.82 -15.97
CA GLN A 83 3.43 -2.97 -16.83
C GLN A 83 4.43 -3.94 -16.20
N LEU A 84 5.22 -3.53 -15.20
CA LEU A 84 6.18 -4.40 -14.52
C LEU A 84 5.55 -5.42 -13.57
N VAL A 85 4.22 -5.38 -13.40
CA VAL A 85 3.51 -6.43 -12.65
C VAL A 85 3.79 -7.82 -13.25
N ASP A 86 4.01 -7.94 -14.56
CA ASP A 86 4.36 -9.22 -15.19
C ASP A 86 5.78 -9.69 -14.84
N SER A 87 6.69 -8.76 -14.61
CA SER A 87 8.03 -9.06 -14.07
C SER A 87 7.95 -9.52 -12.60
N VAL A 88 7.11 -8.88 -11.77
CA VAL A 88 6.84 -9.31 -10.39
C VAL A 88 6.27 -10.73 -10.38
N ARG A 89 5.22 -11.00 -11.17
CA ARG A 89 4.64 -12.35 -11.30
C ARG A 89 5.66 -13.39 -11.74
N THR A 90 6.58 -13.00 -12.62
CA THR A 90 7.66 -13.89 -13.08
C THR A 90 8.62 -14.23 -11.95
N LEU A 91 9.06 -13.25 -11.15
CA LEU A 91 9.90 -13.53 -9.97
C LEU A 91 9.19 -14.43 -8.95
N LEU A 92 7.91 -14.16 -8.65
CA LEU A 92 7.11 -15.00 -7.76
C LEU A 92 7.02 -16.44 -8.28
N SER A 93 6.81 -16.62 -9.59
CA SER A 93 6.77 -17.96 -10.23
C SER A 93 8.10 -18.70 -10.18
N LEU A 94 9.22 -17.99 -9.98
CA LEU A 94 10.55 -18.56 -9.83
C LEU A 94 10.91 -18.84 -8.36
N GLY A 95 9.99 -18.59 -7.42
CA GLY A 95 10.17 -18.85 -6.00
C GLY A 95 10.63 -17.65 -5.18
N ALA A 96 10.52 -16.42 -5.71
CA ALA A 96 10.72 -15.24 -4.89
C ALA A 96 9.65 -15.17 -3.80
N ASP A 97 10.05 -15.08 -2.54
CA ASP A 97 9.16 -15.05 -1.38
C ASP A 97 8.61 -13.64 -1.15
N PRO A 98 7.27 -13.42 -1.26
CA PRO A 98 6.66 -12.12 -1.00
C PRO A 98 6.78 -11.65 0.45
N ASN A 99 7.01 -12.57 1.39
CA ASN A 99 7.07 -12.29 2.83
C ASN A 99 8.49 -12.06 3.36
N TYR A 100 9.51 -12.30 2.53
CA TYR A 100 10.89 -12.18 2.97
C TYR A 100 11.23 -10.75 3.40
N THR A 101 11.99 -10.67 4.49
CA THR A 101 12.62 -9.45 4.96
C THR A 101 13.97 -9.81 5.56
N ASN A 102 14.98 -8.98 5.30
CA ASN A 102 16.29 -9.05 5.93
C ASN A 102 16.47 -7.98 7.01
N GLY A 103 15.36 -7.41 7.51
CA GLY A 103 15.36 -6.32 8.49
C GLY A 103 15.53 -4.93 7.87
N HIS A 104 15.91 -4.82 6.60
CA HIS A 104 15.89 -3.55 5.88
C HIS A 104 14.53 -3.29 5.22
N ARG A 105 14.05 -2.04 5.28
CA ARG A 105 12.81 -1.62 4.59
C ARG A 105 12.76 -2.01 3.11
N ASN A 106 13.92 -1.99 2.46
CA ASN A 106 14.09 -2.29 1.03
C ASN A 106 14.05 -3.79 0.69
N SER A 107 13.80 -4.65 1.66
CA SER A 107 13.57 -6.08 1.42
C SER A 107 12.10 -6.49 1.53
N PHE A 108 11.29 -5.68 2.22
CA PHE A 108 9.90 -5.99 2.53
C PHE A 108 8.97 -5.67 1.35
N ALA A 109 8.91 -6.59 0.38
CA ALA A 109 8.13 -6.42 -0.84
C ALA A 109 6.62 -6.28 -0.57
N MET A 110 6.07 -7.08 0.36
CA MET A 110 4.64 -7.01 0.70
C MET A 110 4.21 -5.62 1.19
N GLY A 111 5.02 -4.96 2.02
CA GLY A 111 4.74 -3.59 2.50
C GLY A 111 4.77 -2.53 1.39
N ASN A 112 5.49 -2.78 0.30
CA ASN A 112 5.48 -1.89 -0.87
C ASN A 112 4.33 -2.21 -1.84
N ALA A 113 3.87 -3.46 -1.88
CA ALA A 113 2.79 -3.91 -2.75
C ALA A 113 1.44 -3.28 -2.38
N VAL A 114 1.20 -3.03 -1.09
CA VAL A 114 -0.02 -2.35 -0.64
C VAL A 114 -0.13 -0.90 -1.07
N HIS A 115 0.90 -0.32 -1.71
CA HIS A 115 0.86 1.00 -2.33
C HIS A 115 0.76 0.96 -3.87
N GLY A 116 0.90 -0.22 -4.47
CA GLY A 116 0.79 -0.42 -5.91
C GLY A 116 -0.66 -0.54 -6.39
N SER A 117 -0.84 -1.11 -7.59
CA SER A 117 -2.17 -1.40 -8.14
C SER A 117 -2.80 -2.60 -7.44
N ALA A 118 -4.13 -2.72 -7.51
CA ALA A 118 -4.85 -3.90 -7.02
C ALA A 118 -4.35 -5.19 -7.68
N ARG A 119 -4.02 -5.13 -8.99
CA ARG A 119 -3.45 -6.27 -9.74
C ARG A 119 -2.09 -6.72 -9.19
N LEU A 120 -1.24 -5.77 -8.79
CA LEU A 120 0.04 -6.08 -8.14
C LEU A 120 -0.20 -6.78 -6.81
N LEU A 121 -1.04 -6.19 -5.95
CA LEU A 121 -1.32 -6.73 -4.63
C LEU A 121 -1.92 -8.12 -4.71
N GLN A 122 -2.89 -8.34 -5.62
CA GLN A 122 -3.45 -9.65 -5.88
C GLN A 122 -2.38 -10.66 -6.28
N SER A 123 -1.47 -10.29 -7.18
CA SER A 123 -0.37 -11.18 -7.59
C SER A 123 0.53 -11.59 -6.41
N MET A 124 0.79 -10.68 -5.49
CA MET A 124 1.58 -10.95 -4.28
C MET A 124 0.83 -11.86 -3.30
N LEU A 125 -0.47 -11.62 -3.11
CA LEU A 125 -1.33 -12.43 -2.24
C LEU A 125 -1.53 -13.84 -2.81
N ASP A 126 -1.74 -13.98 -4.11
CA ASP A 126 -1.83 -15.26 -4.83
C ASP A 126 -0.57 -16.12 -4.65
N ALA A 127 0.59 -15.48 -4.52
CA ALA A 127 1.87 -16.14 -4.27
C ALA A 127 2.12 -16.43 -2.77
N GLY A 128 1.10 -16.30 -1.91
CA GLY A 128 1.22 -16.56 -0.47
C GLY A 128 1.69 -15.36 0.36
N GLY A 129 1.59 -14.13 -0.17
CA GLY A 129 1.85 -12.92 0.59
C GLY A 129 0.94 -12.81 1.82
N ASN A 130 1.52 -12.45 2.96
CA ASN A 130 0.83 -12.36 4.24
C ASN A 130 0.05 -11.05 4.33
N PRO A 131 -1.30 -11.07 4.33
CA PRO A 131 -2.13 -9.86 4.44
C PRO A 131 -2.05 -9.20 5.83
N ASN A 132 -1.56 -9.94 6.82
CA ASN A 132 -1.35 -9.49 8.20
C ASN A 132 0.10 -9.08 8.48
N ALA A 133 0.92 -8.92 7.44
CA ALA A 133 2.29 -8.45 7.63
C ALA A 133 2.31 -7.06 8.27
N ARG A 134 3.43 -6.76 8.93
CA ARG A 134 3.69 -5.47 9.57
C ARG A 134 4.96 -4.87 9.00
N ASP A 135 4.96 -3.56 8.84
CA ASP A 135 6.18 -2.85 8.44
C ASP A 135 7.17 -2.73 9.60
N GLU A 136 8.31 -2.07 9.35
CA GLU A 136 9.36 -1.87 10.35
C GLU A 136 8.93 -1.06 11.59
N PHE A 137 7.81 -0.33 11.53
CA PHE A 137 7.23 0.39 12.66
C PHE A 137 6.14 -0.42 13.37
N GLY A 138 5.94 -1.68 12.98
CA GLY A 138 4.91 -2.55 13.52
C GLY A 138 3.51 -2.26 12.98
N ARG A 139 3.37 -1.39 11.95
CA ARG A 139 2.07 -1.01 11.40
C ARG A 139 1.53 -2.13 10.50
N PRO A 140 0.30 -2.62 10.73
CA PRO A 140 -0.34 -3.56 9.82
C PRO A 140 -0.42 -3.00 8.40
N ILE A 141 -0.04 -3.77 7.38
CA ILE A 141 -0.02 -3.28 6.00
C ILE A 141 -1.39 -2.84 5.47
N ILE A 142 -2.48 -3.38 6.03
CA ILE A 142 -3.85 -2.96 5.71
C ILE A 142 -4.13 -1.50 6.08
N LEU A 143 -3.53 -1.00 7.16
CA LEU A 143 -3.62 0.42 7.54
C LEU A 143 -2.79 1.32 6.64
N MET A 144 -1.81 0.77 5.91
CA MET A 144 -0.92 1.53 5.01
C MET A 144 -1.50 1.76 3.62
N ASN A 145 -2.62 1.11 3.28
CA ASN A 145 -3.27 1.14 1.96
C ASN A 145 -3.46 2.56 1.37
N TRP A 146 -3.67 3.57 2.22
CA TRP A 146 -3.97 4.96 1.85
C TRP A 146 -2.77 5.94 1.85
N TYR A 147 -1.54 5.51 2.19
CA TYR A 147 -0.44 6.46 2.52
C TYR A 147 0.22 7.15 1.31
N LEU A 148 0.57 6.41 0.24
CA LEU A 148 1.44 6.95 -0.83
C LEU A 148 0.71 7.47 -2.07
N GLY A 149 -0.59 7.22 -2.21
CA GLY A 149 -1.44 7.85 -3.23
C GLY A 149 -1.11 7.55 -4.70
N TYR A 150 -0.26 6.56 -5.02
CA TYR A 150 0.09 6.22 -6.42
C TYR A 150 -1.11 5.71 -7.25
N TYR A 151 -1.98 4.93 -6.62
CA TYR A 151 -3.18 4.36 -7.23
C TYR A 151 -4.42 4.70 -6.39
N PRO A 152 -4.87 5.97 -6.39
CA PRO A 152 -5.93 6.42 -5.49
C PRO A 152 -7.26 5.69 -5.75
N ASN A 153 -7.54 5.31 -7.01
CA ASN A 153 -8.76 4.59 -7.38
C ASN A 153 -8.74 3.11 -6.99
N ASP A 154 -7.57 2.55 -6.66
CA ASP A 154 -7.42 1.12 -6.30
C ASP A 154 -7.52 0.89 -4.78
N GLN A 155 -7.70 1.93 -3.97
CA GLN A 155 -7.70 1.80 -2.50
C GLN A 155 -8.80 0.85 -1.99
N ARG A 156 -10.04 0.96 -2.51
CA ARG A 156 -11.14 0.04 -2.16
C ARG A 156 -10.82 -1.39 -2.59
N ALA A 157 -10.42 -1.59 -3.84
CA ALA A 157 -10.08 -2.91 -4.37
C ALA A 157 -8.92 -3.57 -3.61
N ARG A 158 -7.90 -2.79 -3.20
CA ARG A 158 -6.81 -3.28 -2.36
C ARG A 158 -7.27 -3.64 -0.95
N LEU A 159 -8.15 -2.84 -0.36
CA LEU A 159 -8.75 -3.17 0.93
C LEU A 159 -9.54 -4.49 0.83
N ASP A 160 -10.36 -4.65 -0.21
CA ASP A 160 -11.13 -5.88 -0.45
C ASP A 160 -10.23 -7.09 -0.59
N LEU A 161 -9.19 -6.99 -1.43
CA LEU A 161 -8.20 -8.07 -1.57
C LEU A 161 -7.55 -8.44 -0.24
N LEU A 162 -7.14 -7.47 0.58
CA LEU A 162 -6.54 -7.77 1.88
C LEU A 162 -7.53 -8.50 2.79
N LEU A 163 -8.78 -8.04 2.87
CA LEU A 163 -9.82 -8.67 3.69
C LEU A 163 -10.21 -10.06 3.17
N ASP A 164 -10.31 -10.23 1.86
CA ASP A 164 -10.65 -11.50 1.20
C ASP A 164 -9.56 -12.56 1.43
N TYR A 165 -8.29 -12.15 1.56
CA TYR A 165 -7.19 -13.05 1.90
C TYR A 165 -6.98 -13.21 3.41
N GLY A 166 -7.85 -12.62 4.24
CA GLY A 166 -7.85 -12.83 5.69
C GLY A 166 -7.01 -11.81 6.50
N ALA A 167 -6.89 -10.58 6.02
CA ALA A 167 -6.41 -9.49 6.87
C ALA A 167 -7.32 -9.31 8.09
N GLU A 168 -6.71 -9.10 9.25
CA GLU A 168 -7.40 -8.86 10.51
C GLU A 168 -8.14 -7.52 10.45
N ILE A 169 -9.47 -7.60 10.34
CA ILE A 169 -10.35 -6.45 10.13
C ILE A 169 -10.31 -5.46 11.31
N ASN A 170 -9.99 -5.95 12.51
CA ASN A 170 -9.86 -5.13 13.72
C ASN A 170 -8.41 -4.74 14.01
N SER A 171 -7.52 -4.83 13.02
CA SER A 171 -6.13 -4.36 13.12
C SER A 171 -6.09 -2.92 13.60
N ALA A 172 -5.16 -2.62 14.51
CA ALA A 172 -5.00 -1.29 15.07
C ALA A 172 -3.61 -0.72 14.78
N MET A 173 -3.54 0.61 14.71
CA MET A 173 -2.29 1.36 14.68
C MET A 173 -1.46 1.06 15.94
N PRO A 174 -0.13 0.96 15.84
CA PRO A 174 0.75 0.79 17.00
C PRO A 174 0.54 1.88 18.07
N GLU A 175 0.76 1.54 19.35
CA GLU A 175 0.62 2.51 20.45
C GLU A 175 1.62 3.68 20.37
N SER A 176 2.75 3.50 19.68
CA SER A 176 3.74 4.55 19.46
C SER A 176 3.28 5.66 18.51
N GLU A 177 2.14 5.51 17.83
CA GLU A 177 1.64 6.47 16.84
C GLU A 177 0.83 7.60 17.50
N SER A 178 1.42 8.77 17.70
CA SER A 178 0.86 9.80 18.59
C SER A 178 -0.59 10.25 18.31
N GLN A 179 -1.04 10.30 17.05
CA GLN A 179 -2.37 10.84 16.69
C GLN A 179 -3.44 9.78 16.44
N SER A 180 -3.04 8.51 16.30
CA SER A 180 -3.97 7.41 16.01
C SER A 180 -3.59 6.15 16.78
N ALA A 181 -2.85 6.29 17.88
CA ALA A 181 -2.38 5.19 18.71
C ALA A 181 -3.55 4.30 19.09
N GLY A 182 -3.44 3.01 18.79
CA GLY A 182 -4.47 2.03 19.11
C GLY A 182 -5.80 2.19 18.37
N TYR A 183 -5.89 3.08 17.37
CA TYR A 183 -7.09 3.18 16.55
C TYR A 183 -7.19 1.92 15.69
N SER A 184 -8.30 1.19 15.83
CA SER A 184 -8.67 0.10 14.91
C SER A 184 -8.83 0.65 13.50
N LEU A 185 -8.79 -0.22 12.50
CA LEU A 185 -8.99 0.15 11.10
C LEU A 185 -10.29 0.94 10.90
N LEU A 186 -11.37 0.53 11.55
CA LEU A 186 -12.65 1.26 11.57
C LEU A 186 -12.50 2.66 12.16
N LEU A 187 -11.89 2.79 13.34
CA LEU A 187 -11.75 4.07 14.02
C LEU A 187 -10.82 5.01 13.23
N TYR A 188 -9.74 4.47 12.68
CA TYR A 188 -8.80 5.18 11.82
C TYR A 188 -9.47 5.74 10.56
N ARG A 189 -10.26 4.93 9.83
CA ARG A 189 -11.00 5.41 8.65
C ARG A 189 -12.07 6.43 9.04
N THR A 190 -12.78 6.21 10.14
CA THR A 190 -13.78 7.18 10.63
C THR A 190 -13.13 8.53 10.95
N ALA A 191 -11.97 8.53 11.61
CA ALA A 191 -11.22 9.74 11.95
C ALA A 191 -10.80 10.51 10.69
N MET A 192 -10.25 9.80 9.69
CA MET A 192 -9.83 10.40 8.42
C MET A 192 -10.99 11.03 7.62
N GLY A 193 -12.24 10.64 7.90
CA GLY A 193 -13.44 11.15 7.24
C GLY A 193 -13.65 12.67 7.34
N LEU A 194 -13.03 13.34 8.30
CA LEU A 194 -13.09 14.81 8.39
C LEU A 194 -12.38 15.49 7.23
N ASP A 195 -11.28 14.88 6.76
CA ASP A 195 -10.42 15.40 5.71
C ASP A 195 -10.72 14.74 4.36
N HIS A 196 -11.09 13.45 4.39
CA HIS A 196 -11.28 12.58 3.23
C HIS A 196 -12.67 11.91 3.28
N GLY A 197 -13.68 12.49 2.64
CA GLY A 197 -15.09 12.05 2.75
C GLY A 197 -15.30 10.56 2.43
N GLU A 198 -14.56 10.05 1.44
CA GLU A 198 -14.53 8.65 1.03
C GLU A 198 -14.14 7.68 2.16
N ALA A 199 -13.45 8.16 3.20
CA ALA A 199 -13.11 7.37 4.37
C ALA A 199 -14.33 6.93 5.18
N TYR A 200 -15.44 7.68 5.13
CA TYR A 200 -16.70 7.22 5.72
C TYR A 200 -17.31 6.06 4.95
N ALA A 201 -17.17 6.03 3.63
CA ALA A 201 -17.59 4.88 2.84
C ALA A 201 -16.70 3.65 3.14
N ASP A 202 -15.40 3.84 3.36
CA ASP A 202 -14.51 2.77 3.85
C ASP A 202 -14.94 2.26 5.23
N ALA A 203 -15.28 3.16 6.16
CA ALA A 203 -15.74 2.79 7.49
C ALA A 203 -17.05 1.98 7.44
N LEU A 204 -18.01 2.40 6.60
CA LEU A 204 -19.25 1.67 6.39
C LEU A 204 -18.99 0.27 5.83
N HIS A 205 -18.13 0.19 4.80
CA HIS A 205 -17.75 -1.08 4.19
C HIS A 205 -17.09 -2.05 5.19
N LEU A 206 -16.28 -1.54 6.11
CA LEU A 206 -15.70 -2.35 7.19
C LEU A 206 -16.77 -2.89 8.14
N LEU A 207 -17.77 -2.09 8.49
CA LEU A 207 -18.89 -2.51 9.34
C LEU A 207 -19.77 -3.56 8.66
N GLU A 208 -20.02 -3.41 7.35
CA GLU A 208 -20.71 -4.41 6.53
C GLU A 208 -19.93 -5.74 6.42
N ARG A 209 -18.64 -5.71 6.74
CA ARG A 209 -17.75 -6.89 6.83
C ARG A 209 -17.44 -7.30 8.27
N ASP A 210 -18.30 -6.92 9.23
CA ASP A 210 -18.23 -7.31 10.64
C ASP A 210 -17.05 -6.72 11.44
N ALA A 211 -16.56 -5.53 11.07
CA ALA A 211 -15.63 -4.78 11.93
C ALA A 211 -16.32 -4.42 13.26
N ASP A 212 -15.62 -4.57 14.38
CA ASP A 212 -16.17 -4.31 15.71
C ASP A 212 -16.23 -2.80 16.01
N PRO A 213 -17.43 -2.20 16.10
CA PRO A 213 -17.59 -0.77 16.39
C PRO A 213 -17.32 -0.41 17.85
N ASN A 214 -17.20 -1.39 18.75
CA ASN A 214 -17.10 -1.14 20.19
C ASN A 214 -15.65 -1.14 20.71
N ARG A 215 -14.66 -1.31 19.84
CA ARG A 215 -13.25 -1.23 20.26
C ARG A 215 -12.91 0.20 20.68
N VAL A 216 -12.39 0.32 21.90
CA VAL A 216 -11.99 1.59 22.51
C VAL A 216 -10.49 1.75 22.36
N ALA A 217 -10.07 2.87 21.76
CA ALA A 217 -8.68 3.27 21.68
C ALA A 217 -8.14 3.77 23.05
N PRO A 218 -6.81 3.83 23.25
CA PRO A 218 -6.20 4.30 24.50
C PRO A 218 -6.62 5.72 24.95
N ASP A 219 -7.01 6.59 24.01
CA ASP A 219 -7.54 7.93 24.30
C ASP A 219 -9.02 7.92 24.75
N GLY A 220 -9.64 6.75 24.84
CA GLY A 220 -11.05 6.57 25.21
C GLY A 220 -12.03 6.70 24.05
N MET A 221 -11.56 6.94 22.82
CA MET A 221 -12.40 7.04 21.63
C MET A 221 -12.85 5.66 21.17
N ASP A 222 -14.12 5.59 20.80
CA ASP A 222 -14.74 4.47 20.08
C ASP A 222 -15.49 5.03 18.87
N PHE A 223 -15.96 4.15 17.99
CA PHE A 223 -16.67 4.55 16.78
C PHE A 223 -17.94 5.39 17.06
N PRO A 224 -18.83 5.03 18.01
CA PRO A 224 -19.99 5.87 18.35
C PRO A 224 -19.62 7.29 18.80
N LYS A 225 -18.67 7.44 19.73
CA LYS A 225 -18.24 8.76 20.22
C LYS A 225 -17.70 9.60 19.08
N MET A 226 -16.87 8.99 18.22
CA MET A 226 -16.28 9.68 17.08
C MET A 226 -17.33 10.18 16.09
N LEU A 227 -18.32 9.35 15.72
CA LEU A 227 -19.42 9.78 14.86
C LEU A 227 -20.21 10.95 15.45
N VAL A 228 -20.51 10.92 16.75
CA VAL A 228 -21.21 12.01 17.43
C VAL A 228 -20.41 13.31 17.39
N GLU A 229 -19.09 13.24 17.62
CA GLU A 229 -18.21 14.40 17.50
C GLU A 229 -18.16 14.95 16.08
N HIS A 230 -18.02 14.09 15.07
CA HIS A 230 -17.98 14.49 13.67
C HIS A 230 -19.30 15.15 13.26
N ARG A 231 -20.45 14.58 13.66
CA ARG A 231 -21.77 15.17 13.41
C ARG A 231 -21.90 16.55 14.01
N LYS A 232 -21.43 16.77 15.25
CA LYS A 232 -21.42 18.10 15.87
C LYS A 232 -20.63 19.10 15.04
N ARG A 233 -19.42 18.72 14.59
CA ARG A 233 -18.57 19.56 13.72
C ARG A 233 -19.29 19.92 12.40
N PHE A 234 -20.10 19.01 11.86
CA PHE A 234 -20.86 19.27 10.66
C PHE A 234 -22.08 20.17 10.84
N THR A 235 -22.62 20.23 12.05
CA THR A 235 -23.73 21.15 12.39
C THR A 235 -23.27 22.56 12.71
N THR A 236 -22.08 22.72 13.30
CA THR A 236 -21.56 24.02 13.75
C THR A 236 -20.48 24.58 12.81
N GLY A 237 -20.21 23.94 11.68
CA GLY A 237 -19.08 24.26 10.81
C GLY A 237 -19.27 23.80 9.37
N ARG A 238 -18.39 22.92 8.89
CA ARG A 238 -18.33 22.44 7.50
C ARG A 238 -19.53 21.55 7.18
N ARG A 239 -20.09 21.62 5.97
CA ARG A 239 -21.12 20.67 5.52
C ARG A 239 -20.57 19.23 5.55
N ALA A 240 -21.36 18.29 6.06
CA ALA A 240 -21.01 16.87 6.04
C ALA A 240 -20.75 16.35 4.62
N PRO A 241 -19.71 15.52 4.40
CA PRO A 241 -19.56 14.75 3.17
C PRO A 241 -20.78 13.85 2.92
N VAL A 242 -21.04 13.52 1.65
CA VAL A 242 -22.22 12.73 1.28
C VAL A 242 -22.16 11.30 1.83
N GLU A 243 -20.95 10.78 1.99
CA GLU A 243 -20.63 9.46 2.52
C GLU A 243 -20.89 9.35 4.03
N PHE A 244 -20.95 10.47 4.75
CA PHE A 244 -21.21 10.45 6.20
C PHE A 244 -22.63 10.01 6.53
N ALA A 245 -23.62 10.39 5.72
CA ALA A 245 -25.02 10.11 6.00
C ALA A 245 -25.35 8.60 6.02
N PRO A 246 -24.92 7.79 5.03
CA PRO A 246 -25.07 6.34 5.09
C PRO A 246 -24.41 5.69 6.32
N LEU A 247 -23.20 6.11 6.68
CA LEU A 247 -22.50 5.60 7.86
C LEU A 247 -23.26 5.92 9.16
N TRP A 248 -23.77 7.15 9.27
CA TRP A 248 -24.59 7.58 10.40
C TRP A 248 -25.88 6.76 10.49
N GLU A 249 -26.58 6.57 9.37
CA GLU A 249 -27.82 5.78 9.30
C GLU A 249 -27.58 4.31 9.67
N TRP A 250 -26.49 3.71 9.18
CA TRP A 250 -26.08 2.37 9.59
C TRP A 250 -25.91 2.29 11.11
N ALA A 251 -25.20 3.24 11.72
CA ALA A 251 -24.96 3.24 13.16
C ALA A 251 -26.25 3.43 13.99
N GLN A 252 -27.24 4.18 13.47
CA GLN A 252 -28.55 4.31 14.11
C GLN A 252 -29.37 3.03 14.02
N THR A 253 -29.46 2.44 12.84
CA THR A 253 -30.26 1.24 12.56
C THR A 253 -29.74 0.01 13.30
N HIS A 254 -28.44 -0.06 13.55
CA HIS A 254 -27.79 -1.14 14.30
C HIS A 254 -27.67 -0.86 15.81
N GLY A 255 -28.27 0.24 16.31
CA GLY A 255 -28.29 0.56 17.74
C GLY A 255 -26.93 0.92 18.34
N ILE A 256 -25.95 1.27 17.51
CA ILE A 256 -24.58 1.62 17.92
C ILE A 256 -24.53 3.00 18.57
N LEU A 257 -25.37 3.93 18.09
CA LEU A 257 -25.51 5.24 18.69
C LEU A 257 -26.50 5.17 19.85
N SER A 258 -26.04 5.52 21.05
CA SER A 258 -26.93 5.70 22.19
C SER A 258 -27.97 6.76 21.87
N GLN A 259 -29.25 6.47 22.08
CA GLN A 259 -30.26 7.52 22.01
C GLN A 259 -29.96 8.57 23.09
N PRO A 260 -29.99 9.88 22.77
CA PRO A 260 -29.84 10.89 23.80
C PRO A 260 -30.93 10.65 24.85
N LYS A 261 -30.51 10.46 26.10
CA LYS A 261 -31.40 10.53 27.27
C LYS A 261 -31.96 11.93 27.42
#